data_AF-A0A892ZG71-F1
#
_entry.id   AF-A0A892ZG71-F1
#
_cell.length_a   1.000
_cell.length_b   1.000
_cell.length_c   1.000
_cell.angle_alpha   90.00
_cell.angle_beta   90.00
_cell.angle_gamma   90.00
#
_symmetry.space_group_name_H-M   'P 1'
#
loop_
_entity.id
_entity.type
_entity.pdbx_description
1 polymer ?
#
loop_
_entity_poly.entity_id
_entity_poly.type
_entity_poly.pdbx_seq_one_letter_code
_entity_poly.pdbx_strand_id
1 'polypeptide(L)'
;MPVVLVAVPYFTTGALFGRLSDHPLYAELAQELNIPLLAGVWAEILGDPKLKSDQIHANAQGYRVFAEKMWAFLRQQGFAA
;
A
#
# COMPACT_ATOMS: atom_id res chain seq x y z
N MET A 1 2.94 1.25 -21.77
CA MET A 1 3.46 0.62 -20.55
C MET A 1 2.32 0.51 -19.55
N PRO A 2 2.10 -0.63 -18.89
CA PRO A 2 1.10 -0.73 -17.84
C PRO A 2 1.48 0.17 -16.65
N VAL A 3 0.47 0.71 -15.96
CA VAL A 3 0.61 1.57 -14.78
C VAL A 3 -0.20 0.95 -13.65
N VAL A 4 0.33 1.02 -12.43
CA VAL A 4 -0.36 0.65 -11.19
C VAL A 4 -0.32 1.83 -10.24
N LEU A 5 -1.45 2.14 -9.63
CA LEU A 5 -1.53 3.09 -8.53
C LEU A 5 -1.31 2.35 -7.21
N VAL A 6 -0.48 2.90 -6.33
CA VAL A 6 -0.21 2.33 -5.00
C VAL A 6 -0.73 3.30 -3.95
N ALA A 7 -1.69 2.86 -3.14
CA ALA A 7 -2.25 3.71 -2.10
C ALA A 7 -1.27 3.85 -0.93
N VAL A 8 -1.17 5.06 -0.39
CA VAL A 8 -0.47 5.33 0.87
C VAL A 8 -1.48 5.72 1.95
N PRO A 9 -1.21 5.36 3.22
CA PRO A 9 -2.08 5.74 4.31
C PRO A 9 -2.01 7.25 4.57
N TYR A 10 -3.08 7.77 5.15
CA TYR A 10 -3.10 9.12 5.71
C TYR A 10 -3.11 9.02 7.23
N PHE A 11 -2.24 9.81 7.87
CA PHE A 11 -2.11 9.82 9.33
C PHE A 11 -3.28 10.59 9.94
N THR A 12 -4.34 9.87 10.26
CA THR A 12 -5.48 10.41 11.04
C THR A 12 -5.22 10.31 12.54
N THR A 13 -6.10 10.92 13.35
CA THR A 13 -6.19 10.63 14.79
C THR A 13 -6.43 9.14 15.07
N GLY A 14 -7.06 8.40 14.16
CA GLY A 14 -7.20 6.94 14.23
C GLY A 14 -5.87 6.17 14.12
N ALA A 15 -4.87 6.74 13.45
CA ALA A 15 -3.53 6.15 13.36
C ALA A 15 -2.83 6.08 14.72
N LEU A 16 -3.15 6.99 15.65
CA LEU A 16 -2.65 6.96 17.03
C LEU A 16 -3.12 5.71 17.80
N PHE A 17 -4.22 5.10 17.36
CA PHE A 17 -4.78 3.87 17.92
C PHE A 17 -4.46 2.64 17.05
N GLY A 18 -3.46 2.73 16.17
CA GLY A 18 -3.01 1.62 15.33
C GLY A 18 -3.92 1.30 14.14
N ARG A 19 -4.90 2.17 13.84
CA ARG A 19 -5.81 2.02 12.69
C ARG A 19 -5.36 2.92 11.55
N LEU A 20 -4.43 2.41 10.74
CA LEU A 20 -4.07 3.04 9.46
C LEU A 20 -5.00 2.52 8.36
N SER A 21 -5.42 3.44 7.50
CA SER A 21 -6.17 3.16 6.29
C SER A 21 -5.63 4.04 5.17
N ASP A 22 -5.76 3.57 3.94
CA ASP A 22 -5.41 4.33 2.76
C ASP A 22 -6.18 5.65 2.68
N HIS A 23 -5.55 6.66 2.06
CA HIS A 23 -6.27 7.88 1.73
C HIS A 23 -7.34 7.61 0.65
N PRO A 24 -8.62 8.01 0.83
CA PRO A 24 -9.71 7.73 -0.12
C PRO A 24 -9.44 8.18 -1.57
N LEU A 25 -8.74 9.31 -1.74
CA LEU A 25 -8.26 9.84 -3.02
C LEU A 25 -7.66 8.77 -3.96
N TYR A 26 -6.92 7.79 -3.46
CA TYR A 26 -6.33 6.76 -4.31
C TYR A 26 -7.39 5.85 -4.95
N ALA A 27 -8.46 5.52 -4.24
CA ALA A 27 -9.58 4.76 -4.79
C ALA A 27 -10.37 5.59 -5.81
N GLU A 28 -10.60 6.87 -5.50
CA GLU A 28 -11.27 7.82 -6.42
C GLU A 28 -10.49 7.97 -7.73
N LEU A 29 -9.19 8.21 -7.67
CA LEU A 29 -8.33 8.34 -8.85
C LEU A 29 -8.21 7.05 -9.65
N ALA A 30 -8.10 5.89 -8.98
CA ALA A 30 -8.04 4.60 -9.65
C ALA A 30 -9.31 4.34 -10.47
N GLN A 31 -10.47 4.67 -9.91
CA GLN A 31 -11.75 4.57 -10.59
C GLN A 31 -11.86 5.57 -11.76
N GLU A 32 -11.51 6.83 -11.54
CA GLU A 32 -11.60 7.90 -12.56
C GLU A 32 -10.68 7.62 -13.76
N LEU A 33 -9.45 7.19 -13.50
CA LEU A 33 -8.43 6.97 -14.52
C LEU A 33 -8.46 5.54 -15.08
N ASN A 34 -9.30 4.65 -14.54
CA ASN A 34 -9.36 3.23 -14.86
C ASN A 34 -7.97 2.55 -14.75
N ILE A 35 -7.28 2.78 -13.63
CA ILE A 35 -5.94 2.25 -13.33
C ILE A 35 -6.05 1.22 -12.20
N PRO A 36 -5.40 0.04 -12.29
CA PRO A 36 -5.35 -0.92 -11.19
C PRO A 36 -4.76 -0.31 -9.91
N LEU A 37 -5.43 -0.54 -8.78
CA LEU A 37 -5.03 -0.04 -7.47
C LEU A 37 -4.51 -1.15 -6.57
N LEU A 38 -3.27 -1.02 -6.10
CA LEU A 38 -2.77 -1.76 -4.96
C LEU A 38 -3.14 -1.02 -3.67
N ALA A 39 -4.24 -1.43 -3.05
CA ALA A 39 -4.76 -0.87 -1.80
C ALA A 39 -4.27 -1.65 -0.56
N GLY A 40 -4.16 -0.95 0.57
CA GLY A 40 -4.03 -1.49 1.93
C GLY A 40 -2.63 -1.95 2.31
N VAL A 41 -1.74 -2.17 1.36
CA VAL A 41 -0.41 -2.74 1.62
C VAL A 41 0.42 -1.86 2.54
N TRP A 42 0.49 -0.54 2.27
CA TRP A 42 1.23 0.36 3.13
C TRP A 42 0.54 0.60 4.48
N ALA A 43 -0.78 0.62 4.53
CA ALA A 43 -1.53 0.71 5.78
C ALA A 43 -1.26 -0.49 6.70
N GLU A 44 -1.23 -1.71 6.14
CA GLU A 44 -0.86 -2.95 6.85
C GLU A 44 0.59 -2.90 7.36
N ILE A 45 1.55 -2.55 6.49
CA ILE A 45 2.97 -2.56 6.84
C ILE A 45 3.31 -1.49 7.87
N LEU A 46 2.85 -0.24 7.68
CA LEU A 46 3.16 0.86 8.59
C LEU A 46 2.37 0.78 9.91
N GLY A 47 1.31 -0.04 9.94
CA GLY A 47 0.56 -0.39 11.15
C GLY A 47 1.27 -1.34 12.09
N ASP A 48 2.27 -2.10 11.62
CA ASP A 48 3.05 -3.02 12.45
C ASP A 48 4.41 -2.39 12.83
N PRO A 49 4.67 -2.11 14.12
CA PRO A 49 5.96 -1.62 14.60
C PRO A 49 7.15 -2.52 14.23
N LYS A 50 6.93 -3.83 14.01
CA LYS A 50 7.98 -4.77 13.63
C LYS A 50 8.39 -4.64 12.16
N LEU A 51 7.57 -4.01 11.33
CA LEU A 51 7.80 -3.87 9.89
C LEU A 51 8.28 -2.47 9.48
N LYS A 52 8.47 -1.56 10.43
CA LYS A 52 8.89 -0.17 10.18
C LYS A 52 10.24 0.17 10.82
N SER A 53 10.97 1.08 10.18
CA SER A 53 12.22 1.66 10.70
C SER A 53 11.96 2.95 11.49
N ASP A 54 10.90 3.67 11.13
CA ASP A 54 10.41 4.85 11.81
C ASP A 54 8.87 4.97 11.64
N GLN A 55 8.30 6.15 11.77
CA GLN A 55 6.84 6.32 11.69
C GLN A 55 6.26 6.21 10.27
N ILE A 56 7.06 6.41 9.23
CA ILE A 56 6.57 6.49 7.84
C ILE A 56 7.31 5.55 6.88
N HIS A 57 8.47 5.04 7.27
CA HIS A 57 9.28 4.15 6.45
C HIS A 57 9.24 2.70 6.95
N ALA A 58 9.06 1.77 6.01
CA ALA A 58 9.23 0.35 6.27
C ALA A 58 10.70 0.00 6.52
N ASN A 59 10.94 -1.04 7.33
CA ASN A 59 12.25 -1.66 7.43
C ASN A 59 12.43 -2.74 6.34
N ALA A 60 13.56 -3.46 6.36
CA ALA A 60 13.86 -4.50 5.37
C ALA A 60 12.78 -5.60 5.30
N GLN A 61 12.21 -6.00 6.44
CA GLN A 61 11.12 -6.98 6.48
C GLN A 61 9.83 -6.40 5.89
N GLY A 62 9.50 -5.15 6.22
CA GLY A 62 8.34 -4.46 5.63
C GLY A 62 8.46 -4.32 4.11
N TYR A 63 9.62 -3.95 3.59
CA TYR A 63 9.84 -3.89 2.14
C TYR A 63 9.77 -5.27 1.45
N ARG A 64 10.20 -6.34 2.13
CA ARG A 64 10.00 -7.70 1.63
C ARG A 64 8.50 -8.03 1.50
N VAL A 65 7.71 -7.73 2.53
CA VAL A 65 6.25 -7.93 2.50
C VAL A 65 5.61 -7.11 1.37
N PHE A 66 6.01 -5.85 1.20
CA PHE A 66 5.55 -5.02 0.09
C PHE A 66 5.86 -5.66 -1.27
N ALA A 67 7.10 -6.11 -1.48
CA ALA A 67 7.52 -6.72 -2.73
C ALA A 67 6.74 -7.99 -3.06
N GLU A 68 6.51 -8.86 -2.07
CA GLU A 68 5.72 -10.10 -2.23
C GLU A 68 4.26 -9.79 -2.60
N LYS A 69 3.62 -8.80 -1.95
CA LYS A 69 2.25 -8.38 -2.26
C LYS A 69 2.13 -7.67 -3.61
N MET A 70 3.07 -6.78 -3.94
CA MET A 70 3.17 -6.14 -5.25
C MET A 70 3.32 -7.18 -6.35
N TRP A 71 4.22 -8.15 -6.18
CA TRP A 71 4.40 -9.23 -7.14
C TRP A 71 3.12 -10.04 -7.37
N ALA A 72 2.46 -10.47 -6.28
CA ALA A 72 1.20 -11.18 -6.37
C ALA A 72 0.11 -10.36 -7.10
N PHE A 73 0.02 -9.06 -6.79
CA PHE A 73 -0.91 -8.14 -7.45
C PHE A 73 -0.60 -7.98 -8.94
N LEU A 74 0.66 -7.75 -9.32
CA LEU A 74 1.07 -7.63 -10.72
C LEU A 74 0.75 -8.89 -11.52
N ARG A 75 0.91 -10.08 -10.93
CA ARG A 75 0.49 -11.34 -11.58
C ARG A 75 -1.03 -11.43 -11.75
N GLN A 76 -1.81 -11.00 -10.76
CA GLN A 76 -3.27 -10.95 -10.88
C GLN A 76 -3.74 -9.99 -11.99
N GLN A 77 -3.01 -8.88 -12.21
CA GLN A 77 -3.27 -7.94 -13.30
C GLN A 77 -2.72 -8.42 -14.67
N GLY A 78 -1.99 -9.54 -14.72
CA GLY A 78 -1.34 -10.02 -15.94
C GLY A 78 -0.12 -9.20 -16.36
N PHE A 79 0.46 -8.40 -15.46
CA PHE A 79 1.64 -7.56 -15.72
C PHE A 79 2.97 -8.25 -15.39
N ALA A 80 2.92 -9.40 -14.73
CA ALA A 80 4.07 -10.21 -14.34
C ALA A 80 3.78 -11.71 -14.55
N ALA A 81 4.81 -12.48 -14.90
CA ALA A 81 4.74 -13.93 -15.16
C ALA A 81 5.02 -14.75 -13.90
#